data_AF-A0A3M1UF63-F1
#
_entry.id   AF-A0A3M1UF63-F1
#
_cell.length_a   1.000
_cell.length_b   1.000
_cell.length_c   1.000
_cell.angle_alpha   90.00
_cell.angle_beta   90.00
_cell.angle_gamma   90.00
#
_symmetry.space_group_name_H-M   'P 1'
#
loop_
_entity.id
_entity.type
_entity.pdbx_description
1 polymer ?
#
loop_
_entity_poly.entity_id
_entity_poly.type
_entity_poly.pdbx_seq_one_letter_code
_entity_poly.pdbx_strand_id
1 'polypeptide(L)'
;MLYVALTVLLALGLAWYLWDYIKKQQHRTALPPPPKTVIEFWVYAEDPKLPSQEAIVEAIRGTPEIAKRFGPEEGLVFSDIRFSLGTVPREKNPYLFQQDTVLEKDAVLPDDFANRAERAAAIHTIRFVAEEPKYDDREAAALRLCAFCAVAIAALARGTLVVDIEAQSAWTPEEFERLVRQDPMGLDWNTAVREVTEEGDVVYLTRGLAKRGMYDLVTPQIAPDQRTVTKSLLEQVVEAAWQNPETQGPRVRTVKLEKIYDMNFMCLWYVGEPSRERHRSPWINCRFLRLGADDELDMDAEA
;
A
#
# COMPACT_ATOMS: atom_id res chain seq x y z
N MET A 1 -12.92 -59.56 18.00
CA MET A 1 -13.03 -58.21 18.61
C MET A 1 -11.83 -57.32 18.32
N LEU A 2 -10.59 -57.78 18.48
CA LEU A 2 -9.38 -56.95 18.23
C LEU A 2 -9.31 -56.35 16.81
N TYR A 3 -9.63 -57.14 15.79
CA TYR A 3 -9.66 -56.67 14.39
C TYR A 3 -10.67 -55.55 14.13
N VAL A 4 -11.84 -55.61 14.78
CA VAL A 4 -12.90 -54.59 14.64
C VAL A 4 -12.49 -53.30 15.34
N ALA A 5 -11.83 -53.39 16.50
CA ALA A 5 -11.30 -52.21 17.19
C ALA A 5 -10.18 -51.52 16.39
N LEU A 6 -9.28 -52.31 15.78
CA LEU A 6 -8.17 -51.77 14.98
C LEU A 6 -8.67 -51.08 13.70
N THR A 7 -9.66 -51.64 13.00
CA THR A 7 -10.23 -51.02 11.80
C THR A 7 -10.96 -49.71 12.13
N VAL A 8 -11.67 -49.65 13.26
CA VAL A 8 -12.32 -48.41 13.72
C VAL A 8 -11.29 -47.33 14.05
N LEU A 9 -10.20 -47.68 14.76
CA LEU A 9 -9.14 -46.72 15.09
C LEU A 9 -8.43 -46.18 13.85
N LEU A 10 -8.14 -47.03 12.86
CA LEU A 10 -7.54 -46.61 11.59
C LEU A 10 -8.48 -45.69 10.80
N ALA A 11 -9.78 -45.99 10.77
CA ALA A 11 -10.77 -45.15 10.09
C ALA A 11 -10.89 -43.77 10.74
N LEU A 12 -10.87 -43.69 12.08
CA LEU A 12 -10.90 -42.43 12.82
C LEU A 12 -9.61 -41.60 12.61
N GLY A 13 -8.45 -42.25 12.60
CA GLY A 13 -7.17 -41.59 12.32
C GLY A 13 -7.11 -41.01 10.91
N LEU A 14 -7.58 -41.77 9.90
CA LEU A 14 -7.66 -41.30 8.52
C LEU A 14 -8.64 -40.13 8.38
N ALA A 15 -9.81 -40.21 9.02
CA ALA A 15 -10.80 -39.14 9.00
C ALA A 15 -10.26 -37.84 9.63
N TRP A 16 -9.54 -37.94 10.76
CA TRP A 16 -8.90 -36.80 11.41
C TRP A 16 -7.80 -36.18 10.53
N TYR A 17 -6.94 -37.01 9.94
CA TYR A 17 -5.89 -36.55 9.03
C TYR A 17 -6.47 -35.86 7.79
N LEU A 18 -7.50 -36.44 7.17
CA LEU A 18 -8.18 -35.83 6.03
C LEU A 18 -8.87 -34.53 6.41
N TRP A 19 -9.49 -34.45 7.60
CA TRP A 19 -10.09 -33.22 8.10
C TRP A 19 -9.05 -32.12 8.31
N ASP A 20 -7.92 -32.41 8.97
CA ASP A 20 -6.83 -31.46 9.16
C ASP A 20 -6.19 -31.04 7.82
N TYR A 21 -6.02 -31.99 6.90
CA TYR A 21 -5.54 -31.71 5.54
C TYR A 21 -6.49 -30.80 4.76
N ILE A 22 -7.80 -31.09 4.77
CA ILE A 22 -8.83 -30.26 4.13
C ILE A 22 -8.88 -28.88 4.78
N LYS A 23 -8.80 -28.79 6.11
CA LYS A 23 -8.81 -27.51 6.83
C LYS A 23 -7.56 -26.69 6.54
N LYS A 24 -6.38 -27.31 6.48
CA LYS A 24 -5.12 -26.66 6.05
C LYS A 24 -5.17 -26.23 4.59
N GLN A 25 -5.78 -27.03 3.71
CA GLN A 25 -6.00 -26.65 2.32
C GLN A 25 -6.99 -25.49 2.22
N GLN A 26 -8.10 -25.51 2.95
CA GLN A 26 -9.07 -24.41 3.02
C GLN A 26 -8.47 -23.12 3.59
N HIS A 27 -7.58 -23.21 4.59
CA HIS A 27 -6.83 -22.04 5.06
C HIS A 27 -5.77 -21.56 4.05
N ARG A 28 -5.27 -22.44 3.18
CA ARG A 28 -4.36 -22.09 2.07
C ARG A 28 -5.09 -21.55 0.84
N THR A 29 -6.36 -21.93 0.63
CA THR A 29 -7.17 -21.54 -0.54
C THR A 29 -8.24 -20.49 -0.23
N ALA A 30 -8.47 -20.15 1.04
CA ALA A 30 -9.29 -18.99 1.38
C ALA A 30 -8.59 -17.76 0.78
N LEU A 31 -9.16 -17.25 -0.30
CA LEU A 31 -8.71 -16.01 -0.90
C LEU A 31 -8.70 -14.95 0.21
N PRO A 32 -7.66 -14.09 0.23
CA PRO A 32 -7.67 -12.97 1.16
C PRO A 32 -8.96 -12.17 0.99
N PRO A 33 -9.46 -11.54 2.06
CA PRO A 33 -10.52 -10.55 1.91
C PRO A 33 -10.10 -9.53 0.85
N PRO A 34 -11.02 -9.04 0.00
CA PRO A 34 -10.67 -8.11 -1.07
C PRO A 34 -9.81 -6.95 -0.55
N PRO A 35 -8.85 -6.47 -1.36
CA PRO A 35 -8.01 -5.36 -0.92
C PRO A 35 -8.92 -4.16 -0.62
N LYS A 36 -8.59 -3.44 0.44
CA LYS A 36 -9.31 -2.23 0.86
C LYS A 36 -8.47 -1.03 0.46
N THR A 37 -9.13 0.08 0.15
CA THR A 37 -8.43 1.36 0.03
C THR A 37 -8.20 1.87 1.45
N VAL A 38 -6.93 1.96 1.87
CA VAL A 38 -6.55 2.48 3.18
C VAL A 38 -5.58 3.63 2.98
N ILE A 39 -5.89 4.77 3.58
CA ILE A 39 -5.03 5.94 3.59
C ILE A 39 -4.95 6.38 5.05
N GLU A 40 -3.75 6.37 5.62
CA GLU A 40 -3.57 6.67 7.03
C GLU A 40 -2.27 7.45 7.27
N PHE A 41 -2.43 8.67 7.77
CA PHE A 41 -1.32 9.52 8.21
C PHE A 41 -1.42 9.77 9.71
N TRP A 42 -0.28 9.73 10.37
CA TRP A 42 -0.12 10.02 11.79
C TRP A 42 0.73 11.25 11.95
N VAL A 43 0.20 12.26 12.63
CA VAL A 43 0.92 13.50 12.96
C VAL A 43 1.29 13.46 14.43
N TYR A 44 2.58 13.37 14.72
CA TYR A 44 3.12 13.44 16.07
C TYR A 44 3.19 14.90 16.48
N ALA A 45 2.41 15.30 17.49
CA ALA A 45 2.21 16.71 17.83
C ALA A 45 2.54 17.01 19.29
N GLU A 46 3.06 18.22 19.54
CA GLU A 46 3.28 18.72 20.90
C GLU A 46 1.99 19.19 21.57
N ASP A 47 1.03 19.71 20.81
CA ASP A 47 -0.30 20.03 21.32
C ASP A 47 -1.18 18.77 21.35
N PRO A 48 -1.64 18.29 22.53
CA PRO A 48 -2.45 17.09 22.61
C PRO A 48 -3.88 17.28 22.10
N LYS A 49 -4.32 18.52 21.86
CA LYS A 49 -5.69 18.81 21.43
C LYS A 49 -5.77 18.81 19.90
N LEU A 50 -6.63 17.93 19.36
CA LEU A 50 -6.95 17.95 17.93
C LEU A 50 -7.50 19.34 17.53
N PRO A 51 -6.94 19.97 16.49
CA PRO A 51 -7.51 21.19 15.93
C PRO A 51 -8.96 20.97 15.47
N SER A 52 -9.79 22.01 15.54
CA SER A 52 -11.18 21.88 15.06
C SER A 52 -11.21 21.67 13.55
N GLN A 53 -12.28 21.05 13.04
CA GLN A 53 -12.44 20.82 11.61
C GLN A 53 -12.43 22.14 10.82
N GLU A 54 -13.05 23.19 11.36
CA GLU A 54 -13.03 24.53 10.75
C GLU A 54 -11.62 25.10 10.68
N ALA A 55 -10.84 24.97 11.76
CA ALA A 55 -9.44 25.43 11.78
C ALA A 55 -8.58 24.68 10.76
N ILE A 56 -8.80 23.36 10.61
CA ILE A 56 -8.11 22.53 9.61
C ILE A 56 -8.45 23.01 8.20
N VAL A 57 -9.74 23.19 7.88
CA VAL A 57 -10.16 23.66 6.56
C VAL A 57 -9.63 25.06 6.27
N GLU A 58 -9.62 25.96 7.26
CA GLU A 58 -9.08 27.30 7.10
C GLU A 58 -7.56 27.28 6.87
N ALA A 59 -6.81 26.42 7.57
CA ALA A 59 -5.38 26.24 7.34
C ALA A 59 -5.08 25.67 5.94
N ILE A 60 -5.89 24.72 5.45
CA ILE A 60 -5.80 24.20 4.08
C ILE A 60 -6.03 25.33 3.07
N ARG A 61 -7.06 26.15 3.27
CA ARG A 61 -7.37 27.31 2.41
C ARG A 61 -6.33 28.42 2.50
N GLY A 62 -5.69 28.57 3.65
CA GLY A 62 -4.60 29.52 3.90
C GLY A 62 -3.30 29.18 3.20
N THR A 63 -3.16 27.98 2.63
CA THR A 63 -1.95 27.53 1.92
C THR A 63 -2.21 27.57 0.40
N PRO A 64 -1.76 28.60 -0.34
CA PRO A 64 -2.24 28.87 -1.70
C PRO A 64 -2.10 27.72 -2.71
N GLU A 65 -0.99 26.98 -2.66
CA GLU A 65 -0.71 25.86 -3.57
C GLU A 65 -1.59 24.63 -3.29
N ILE A 66 -1.96 24.44 -2.02
CA ILE A 66 -2.87 23.38 -1.58
C ILE A 66 -4.31 23.81 -1.84
N ALA A 67 -4.67 25.04 -1.49
CA ALA A 67 -6.02 25.58 -1.65
C ALA A 67 -6.54 25.50 -3.10
N LYS A 68 -5.66 25.69 -4.10
CA LYS A 68 -6.00 25.52 -5.53
C LYS A 68 -6.45 24.10 -5.89
N ARG A 69 -6.03 23.11 -5.11
CA ARG A 69 -6.32 21.68 -5.31
C ARG A 69 -7.34 21.14 -4.31
N PHE A 70 -7.83 21.96 -3.39
CA PHE A 70 -8.89 21.62 -2.45
C PHE A 70 -10.22 22.14 -2.99
N GLY A 71 -11.02 21.23 -3.53
CA GLY A 71 -12.26 21.52 -4.23
C GLY A 71 -13.48 20.79 -3.67
N PRO A 72 -14.57 20.75 -4.45
CA PRO A 72 -15.81 20.07 -4.07
C PRO A 72 -15.61 18.58 -3.78
N GLU A 73 -14.71 17.90 -4.50
CA GLU A 73 -14.46 16.46 -4.31
C GLU A 73 -13.87 16.17 -2.93
N GLU A 74 -12.85 16.92 -2.52
CA GLU A 74 -12.28 16.80 -1.17
C GLU A 74 -13.31 17.18 -0.11
N GLY A 75 -14.13 18.20 -0.36
CA GLY A 75 -15.23 18.58 0.53
C GLY A 75 -16.26 17.47 0.73
N LEU A 76 -16.59 16.72 -0.33
CA LEU A 76 -17.46 15.55 -0.24
C LEU A 76 -16.83 14.45 0.61
N VAL A 77 -15.54 14.16 0.41
CA VAL A 77 -14.82 13.16 1.22
C VAL A 77 -14.71 13.59 2.69
N PHE A 78 -14.54 14.88 2.98
CA PHE A 78 -14.45 15.38 4.35
C PHE A 78 -15.73 15.11 5.17
N SER A 79 -16.88 15.00 4.49
CA SER A 79 -18.18 14.62 5.09
C SER A 79 -18.49 13.12 5.04
N ASP A 80 -17.60 12.31 4.45
CA ASP A 80 -17.76 10.88 4.32
C ASP A 80 -17.55 10.15 5.65
N ILE A 81 -18.43 9.20 5.97
CA ILE A 81 -18.32 8.36 7.18
C ILE A 81 -17.03 7.52 7.23
N ARG A 82 -16.41 7.30 6.08
CA ARG A 82 -15.16 6.54 5.93
C ARG A 82 -13.93 7.38 6.30
N PHE A 83 -14.07 8.70 6.26
CA PHE A 83 -13.04 9.63 6.70
C PHE A 83 -13.15 9.85 8.20
N SER A 84 -12.02 9.82 8.89
CA SER A 84 -11.98 10.01 10.34
C SER A 84 -10.71 10.74 10.77
N LEU A 85 -10.89 11.60 11.77
CA LEU A 85 -9.81 12.25 12.50
C LEU A 85 -9.83 11.74 13.94
N GLY A 86 -8.68 11.32 14.44
CA GLY A 86 -8.54 10.75 15.77
C GLY A 86 -7.38 11.37 16.53
N THR A 87 -7.31 11.11 17.83
CA THR A 87 -6.20 11.55 18.66
C THR A 87 -5.89 10.52 19.72
N VAL A 88 -4.61 10.20 19.83
CA VAL A 88 -4.07 9.28 20.82
C VAL A 88 -3.09 10.03 21.71
N PRO A 89 -3.47 10.38 22.95
CA PRO A 89 -2.57 11.00 23.91
C PRO A 89 -1.47 10.03 24.33
N ARG A 90 -0.23 10.52 24.47
CA ARG A 90 0.93 9.73 24.90
C ARG A 90 0.72 9.06 26.25
N GLU A 91 0.09 9.77 27.19
CA GLU A 91 -0.23 9.28 28.53
C GLU A 91 -1.10 8.01 28.53
N LYS A 92 -1.97 7.84 27.52
CA LYS A 92 -2.85 6.68 27.40
C LYS A 92 -2.20 5.54 26.64
N ASN A 93 -1.28 5.86 25.74
CA ASN A 93 -0.67 4.90 24.85
C ASN A 93 0.77 5.30 24.47
N PRO A 94 1.73 5.11 25.40
CA PRO A 94 3.11 5.50 25.16
C PRO A 94 3.83 4.58 24.17
N TYR A 95 3.34 3.35 23.96
CA TYR A 95 3.99 2.37 23.09
C TYR A 95 3.91 2.76 21.61
N LEU A 96 2.86 3.49 21.20
CA LEU A 96 2.73 4.01 19.83
C LEU A 96 3.75 5.08 19.48
N PHE A 97 4.50 5.60 20.46
CA PHE A 97 5.57 6.59 20.24
C PHE A 97 6.94 5.94 20.09
N GLN A 98 6.99 4.61 20.07
CA GLN A 98 8.19 3.83 19.80
C GLN A 98 8.15 3.34 18.35
N GLN A 99 9.25 3.54 17.62
CA GLN A 99 9.39 3.18 16.21
C GLN A 99 8.97 1.72 15.93
N ASP A 100 9.55 0.79 16.68
CA ASP A 100 9.41 -0.65 16.42
C ASP A 100 7.99 -1.21 16.68
N THR A 101 7.11 -0.41 17.30
CA THR A 101 5.75 -0.88 17.61
C THR A 101 4.78 -0.67 16.45
N VAL A 102 5.03 0.35 15.62
CA VAL A 102 4.09 0.81 14.60
C VAL A 102 4.64 0.57 13.21
N LEU A 103 5.96 0.70 13.07
CA LEU A 103 6.64 0.68 11.80
C LEU A 103 7.34 -0.66 11.59
N GLU A 104 7.27 -1.13 10.36
CA GLU A 104 7.97 -2.32 9.90
C GLU A 104 9.48 -2.03 9.78
N LYS A 105 10.30 -3.09 9.78
CA LYS A 105 11.76 -2.96 9.74
C LYS A 105 12.29 -2.28 8.47
N ASP A 106 11.52 -2.30 7.40
CA ASP A 106 11.82 -1.68 6.11
C ASP A 106 11.34 -0.22 6.00
N ALA A 107 10.82 0.36 7.08
CA ALA A 107 10.35 1.74 7.10
C ALA A 107 11.49 2.75 6.86
N VAL A 108 11.18 3.85 6.17
CA VAL A 108 12.13 4.94 5.90
C VAL A 108 11.84 6.11 6.81
N LEU A 109 12.78 6.38 7.71
CA LEU A 109 12.62 7.33 8.80
C LEU A 109 13.75 8.36 8.82
N PRO A 110 13.49 9.60 9.27
CA PRO A 110 14.56 10.55 9.58
C PRO A 110 15.49 10.00 10.66
N ASP A 111 16.79 10.31 10.57
CA ASP A 111 17.79 9.86 11.56
C ASP A 111 17.44 10.28 13.01
N ASP A 112 16.70 11.39 13.17
CA ASP A 112 16.27 11.92 14.46
C ASP A 112 14.82 11.55 14.83
N PHE A 113 14.23 10.53 14.19
CA PHE A 113 12.85 10.07 14.42
C PHE A 113 12.55 9.90 15.92
N ALA A 114 13.38 9.14 16.65
CA ALA A 114 13.15 8.84 18.06
C ALA A 114 13.10 10.12 18.92
N ASN A 115 14.02 11.07 18.67
CA ASN A 115 14.08 12.34 19.39
C ASN A 115 12.84 13.21 19.12
N ARG A 116 12.31 13.18 17.89
CA ARG A 116 11.09 13.92 17.52
C ARG A 116 9.84 13.27 18.10
N ALA A 117 9.73 11.95 17.97
CA ALA A 117 8.63 11.18 18.54
C ALA A 117 8.57 11.32 20.07
N GLU A 118 9.71 11.47 20.75
CA GLU A 118 9.77 11.73 22.20
C GLU A 118 9.15 13.08 22.60
N ARG A 119 9.31 14.12 21.78
CA ARG A 119 8.75 15.46 22.04
C ARG A 119 7.23 15.54 21.89
N ALA A 120 6.65 14.59 21.16
CA ALA A 120 5.21 14.59 20.91
C ALA A 120 4.42 14.18 22.17
N ALA A 121 3.38 14.95 22.46
CA ALA A 121 2.42 14.69 23.54
C ALA A 121 1.20 13.88 23.05
N ALA A 122 0.93 13.89 21.74
CA ALA A 122 -0.14 13.10 21.12
C ALA A 122 0.22 12.70 19.69
N ILE A 123 -0.52 11.72 19.18
CA ILE A 123 -0.59 11.38 17.75
C ILE A 123 -1.99 11.74 17.26
N HIS A 124 -2.09 12.58 16.24
CA HIS A 124 -3.34 12.81 15.51
C HIS A 124 -3.39 11.91 14.29
N THR A 125 -4.43 11.09 14.20
CA THR A 125 -4.61 10.12 13.10
C THR A 125 -5.56 10.72 12.07
N ILE A 126 -5.16 10.69 10.80
CA ILE A 126 -5.98 11.08 9.65
C ILE A 126 -6.18 9.84 8.82
N ARG A 127 -7.41 9.35 8.72
CA ARG A 127 -7.68 8.04 8.14
C ARG A 127 -8.88 8.04 7.20
N PHE A 128 -8.71 7.40 6.06
CA PHE A 128 -9.80 7.04 5.15
C PHE A 128 -9.74 5.54 4.83
N VAL A 129 -10.88 4.85 4.95
CA VAL A 129 -10.98 3.41 4.64
C VAL A 129 -12.18 3.12 3.76
N ALA A 130 -11.97 2.51 2.59
CA ALA A 130 -13.03 1.95 1.75
C ALA A 130 -12.86 0.43 1.60
N GLU A 131 -13.90 -0.33 1.96
CA GLU A 131 -13.85 -1.80 1.89
C GLU A 131 -13.90 -2.34 0.46
N GLU A 132 -14.51 -1.59 -0.45
CA GLU A 132 -14.61 -1.91 -1.87
C GLU A 132 -13.92 -0.80 -2.66
N PRO A 133 -12.69 -1.03 -3.15
CA PRO A 133 -11.99 -0.07 -3.97
C PRO A 133 -12.77 0.21 -5.25
N LYS A 134 -13.05 1.49 -5.51
CA LYS A 134 -13.75 1.91 -6.74
C LYS A 134 -12.82 2.48 -7.78
N TYR A 135 -11.58 2.78 -7.41
CA TYR A 135 -10.55 3.34 -8.28
C TYR A 135 -11.01 4.63 -8.99
N ASP A 136 -11.94 5.35 -8.37
CA ASP A 136 -12.59 6.54 -8.91
C ASP A 136 -11.94 7.84 -8.39
N ASP A 137 -12.41 8.97 -8.89
CA ASP A 137 -11.95 10.31 -8.48
C ASP A 137 -12.12 10.55 -6.97
N ARG A 138 -13.03 9.83 -6.30
CA ARG A 138 -13.29 9.97 -4.87
C ARG A 138 -12.14 9.42 -4.02
N GLU A 139 -11.53 8.31 -4.43
CA GLU A 139 -10.36 7.76 -3.73
C GLU A 139 -9.12 8.64 -3.95
N ALA A 140 -8.97 9.20 -5.16
CA ALA A 140 -7.95 10.19 -5.44
C ALA A 140 -8.15 11.46 -4.58
N ALA A 141 -9.37 11.96 -4.48
CA ALA A 141 -9.73 13.07 -3.60
C ALA A 141 -9.50 12.75 -2.12
N ALA A 142 -9.77 11.51 -1.70
CA ALA A 142 -9.51 11.06 -0.33
C ALA A 142 -8.01 11.07 0.00
N LEU A 143 -7.16 10.61 -0.93
CA LEU A 143 -5.72 10.64 -0.77
C LEU A 143 -5.21 12.07 -0.63
N ARG A 144 -5.63 12.97 -1.53
CA ARG A 144 -5.30 14.40 -1.46
C ARG A 144 -5.76 15.03 -0.15
N LEU A 145 -7.03 14.80 0.23
CA LEU A 145 -7.60 15.35 1.46
C LEU A 145 -6.82 14.90 2.69
N CYS A 146 -6.50 13.61 2.81
CA CYS A 146 -5.77 13.11 3.97
C CYS A 146 -4.38 13.75 4.08
N ALA A 147 -3.67 13.93 2.96
CA ALA A 147 -2.40 14.62 2.92
C ALA A 147 -2.53 16.11 3.30
N PHE A 148 -3.55 16.81 2.80
CA PHE A 148 -3.83 18.20 3.15
C PHE A 148 -4.15 18.36 4.64
N CYS A 149 -4.96 17.46 5.21
CA CYS A 149 -5.27 17.44 6.64
C CYS A 149 -4.01 17.18 7.47
N ALA A 150 -3.13 16.27 7.05
CA ALA A 150 -1.89 16.00 7.76
C ALA A 150 -0.97 17.24 7.79
N VAL A 151 -0.83 17.97 6.67
CA VAL A 151 -0.09 19.25 6.62
C VAL A 151 -0.73 20.29 7.56
N ALA A 152 -2.04 20.48 7.46
CA ALA A 152 -2.75 21.48 8.26
C ALA A 152 -2.69 21.16 9.76
N ILE A 153 -2.88 19.90 10.15
CA ILE A 153 -2.78 19.48 11.56
C ILE A 153 -1.35 19.63 12.07
N ALA A 154 -0.34 19.28 11.27
CA ALA A 154 1.05 19.48 11.65
C ALA A 154 1.37 20.96 11.90
N ALA A 155 0.86 21.88 11.06
CA ALA A 155 1.01 23.31 11.28
C ALA A 155 0.28 23.80 12.55
N LEU A 156 -0.97 23.37 12.76
CA LEU A 156 -1.82 23.86 13.86
C LEU A 156 -1.44 23.29 15.23
N ALA A 157 -1.00 22.03 15.29
CA ALA A 157 -0.74 21.31 16.54
C ALA A 157 0.75 21.25 16.93
N ARG A 158 1.61 22.02 16.24
CA ARG A 158 3.08 21.93 16.36
C ARG A 158 3.56 20.49 16.16
N GLY A 159 3.28 19.98 14.96
CA GLY A 159 3.74 18.68 14.50
C GLY A 159 5.27 18.59 14.55
N THR A 160 5.78 17.41 14.87
CA THR A 160 7.21 17.08 14.94
C THR A 160 7.59 16.07 13.87
N LEU A 161 6.64 15.18 13.52
CA LEU A 161 6.73 14.18 12.46
C LEU A 161 5.37 14.00 11.79
N VAL A 162 5.40 13.69 10.50
CA VAL A 162 4.28 13.12 9.75
C VAL A 162 4.70 11.72 9.29
N VAL A 163 3.91 10.73 9.65
CA VAL A 163 4.16 9.31 9.34
C VAL A 163 3.04 8.79 8.48
N ASP A 164 3.39 8.13 7.40
CA ASP A 164 2.50 7.42 6.51
C ASP A 164 2.58 5.93 6.79
N ILE A 165 1.48 5.40 7.34
CA ILE A 165 1.44 4.03 7.83
C ILE A 165 1.42 3.03 6.67
N GLU A 166 0.84 3.39 5.54
CA GLU A 166 0.73 2.47 4.41
C GLU A 166 2.03 2.44 3.59
N ALA A 167 2.69 3.60 3.41
CA ALA A 167 3.98 3.68 2.72
C ALA A 167 5.18 3.41 3.65
N GLN A 168 4.96 3.23 4.95
CA GLN A 168 5.98 2.99 5.97
C GLN A 168 7.11 4.04 5.89
N SER A 169 6.73 5.31 5.78
CA SER A 169 7.66 6.42 5.58
C SER A 169 7.31 7.57 6.52
N ALA A 170 8.34 8.28 7.00
CA ALA A 170 8.17 9.43 7.89
C ALA A 170 8.97 10.63 7.38
N TRP A 171 8.44 11.82 7.65
CA TRP A 171 9.04 13.08 7.26
C TRP A 171 8.90 14.11 8.39
N THR A 172 9.73 15.13 8.34
CA THR A 172 9.44 16.37 9.07
C THR A 172 8.21 17.06 8.46
N PRO A 173 7.46 17.85 9.25
CA PRO A 173 6.32 18.62 8.73
C PRO A 173 6.67 19.47 7.49
N GLU A 174 7.84 20.11 7.50
CA GLU A 174 8.29 20.98 6.42
C GLU A 174 8.61 20.20 5.14
N GLU A 175 9.23 19.03 5.27
CA GLU A 175 9.49 18.14 4.13
C GLU A 175 8.19 17.60 3.54
N PHE A 176 7.28 17.14 4.40
CA PHE A 176 5.99 16.61 3.97
C PHE A 176 5.15 17.68 3.27
N GLU A 177 5.08 18.89 3.85
CA GLU A 177 4.41 20.02 3.22
C GLU A 177 4.96 20.31 1.82
N ARG A 178 6.30 20.31 1.66
CA ARG A 178 6.93 20.52 0.35
C ARG A 178 6.51 19.45 -0.66
N LEU A 179 6.48 18.17 -0.26
CA LEU A 179 6.03 17.07 -1.12
C LEU A 179 4.57 17.25 -1.55
N VAL A 180 3.69 17.54 -0.60
CA VAL A 180 2.25 17.75 -0.85
C VAL A 180 1.98 18.98 -1.72
N ARG A 181 2.74 20.06 -1.55
CA ARG A 181 2.64 21.26 -2.39
C ARG A 181 3.08 20.99 -3.83
N GLN A 182 4.12 20.17 -4.03
CA GLN A 182 4.60 19.80 -5.36
C GLN A 182 3.56 18.93 -6.07
N ASP A 183 3.25 17.78 -5.50
CA ASP A 183 2.25 16.84 -6.01
C ASP A 183 1.61 16.02 -4.88
N PRO A 184 0.35 16.31 -4.50
CA PRO A 184 -0.33 15.59 -3.42
C PRO A 184 -0.67 14.13 -3.78
N MET A 185 -0.49 13.71 -5.04
CA MET A 185 -0.65 12.33 -5.48
C MET A 185 0.65 11.73 -6.02
N GLY A 186 1.79 12.37 -5.75
CA GLY A 186 3.09 11.98 -6.28
C GLY A 186 3.44 10.55 -5.91
N LEU A 187 3.83 9.77 -6.92
CA LEU A 187 4.16 8.34 -6.77
C LEU A 187 5.28 8.12 -5.74
N ASP A 188 6.35 8.91 -5.85
CA ASP A 188 7.63 8.73 -5.16
C ASP A 188 7.55 8.75 -3.63
N TRP A 189 6.53 9.43 -3.08
CA TRP A 189 6.35 9.52 -1.62
C TRP A 189 5.10 8.77 -1.15
N ASN A 190 4.18 8.43 -2.05
CA ASN A 190 3.01 7.63 -1.70
C ASN A 190 3.23 6.13 -1.80
N THR A 191 4.22 5.72 -2.59
CA THR A 191 4.61 4.31 -2.76
C THR A 191 6.12 4.17 -2.74
N ALA A 192 6.60 2.97 -2.47
CA ALA A 192 8.02 2.69 -2.58
C ALA A 192 8.27 1.22 -2.91
N VAL A 193 9.36 0.97 -3.63
CA VAL A 193 9.96 -0.36 -3.74
C VAL A 193 11.12 -0.46 -2.73
N ARG A 194 11.05 -1.44 -1.84
CA ARG A 194 12.01 -1.67 -0.75
C ARG A 194 12.75 -2.97 -0.97
N GLU A 195 14.05 -2.92 -0.73
CA GLU A 195 14.89 -4.11 -0.63
C GLU A 195 14.87 -4.59 0.83
N VAL A 196 14.50 -5.85 1.04
CA VAL A 196 14.51 -6.47 2.36
C VAL A 196 15.36 -7.72 2.32
N THR A 197 16.14 -7.93 3.38
CA THR A 197 16.94 -9.15 3.56
C THR A 197 16.21 -10.07 4.55
N GLU A 198 15.73 -11.21 4.05
CA GLU A 198 15.08 -12.25 4.85
C GLU A 198 15.93 -13.52 4.81
N GLU A 199 16.34 -14.03 5.97
CA GLU A 199 17.12 -15.29 6.10
C GLU A 199 18.43 -15.34 5.26
N GLY A 200 18.97 -14.17 4.90
CA GLY A 200 20.18 -14.04 4.08
C GLY A 200 19.90 -13.87 2.58
N ASP A 201 18.65 -14.02 2.16
CA ASP A 201 18.20 -13.80 0.79
C ASP A 201 17.58 -12.41 0.62
N VAL A 202 17.69 -11.85 -0.59
CA VAL A 202 17.13 -10.54 -0.91
C VAL A 202 15.80 -10.69 -1.64
N VAL A 203 14.79 -9.98 -1.13
CA VAL A 203 13.49 -9.82 -1.74
C VAL A 203 13.20 -8.33 -1.96
N TYR A 204 12.43 -8.01 -2.99
CA TYR A 204 11.85 -6.69 -3.16
C TYR A 204 10.38 -6.72 -2.78
N LEU A 205 9.92 -5.71 -2.08
CA LEU A 205 8.51 -5.51 -1.78
C LEU A 205 8.07 -4.10 -2.13
N THR A 206 6.78 -3.90 -2.35
CA THR A 206 6.20 -2.57 -2.48
C THR A 206 5.55 -2.15 -1.16
N ARG A 207 5.43 -0.83 -0.95
CA ARG A 207 4.62 -0.24 0.12
C ARG A 207 3.69 0.82 -0.48
N GLY A 208 2.55 1.04 0.17
CA GLY A 208 1.62 2.13 -0.16
C GLY A 208 0.63 1.84 -1.29
N LEU A 209 0.64 0.65 -1.91
CA LEU A 209 -0.35 0.30 -2.94
C LEU A 209 -1.78 0.20 -2.37
N ALA A 210 -1.91 -0.05 -1.06
CA ALA A 210 -3.18 -0.05 -0.34
C ALA A 210 -3.94 1.28 -0.44
N LYS A 211 -3.23 2.40 -0.64
CA LYS A 211 -3.86 3.73 -0.85
C LYS A 211 -4.65 3.85 -2.13
N ARG A 212 -4.42 2.92 -3.06
CA ARG A 212 -5.17 2.78 -4.30
C ARG A 212 -5.98 1.49 -4.31
N GLY A 213 -6.19 0.85 -3.16
CA GLY A 213 -6.98 -0.38 -3.07
C GLY A 213 -6.31 -1.61 -3.68
N MET A 214 -4.98 -1.61 -3.76
CA MET A 214 -4.19 -2.73 -4.28
C MET A 214 -3.37 -3.39 -3.18
N TYR A 215 -2.97 -4.63 -3.39
CA TYR A 215 -2.02 -5.30 -2.49
C TYR A 215 -0.61 -4.81 -2.76
N ASP A 216 0.17 -4.70 -1.70
CA ASP A 216 1.61 -4.66 -1.84
C ASP A 216 2.13 -5.95 -2.48
N LEU A 217 3.08 -5.80 -3.39
CA LEU A 217 3.70 -6.88 -4.14
C LEU A 217 4.98 -7.29 -3.44
N VAL A 218 5.28 -8.59 -3.46
CA VAL A 218 6.54 -9.14 -2.97
C VAL A 218 7.11 -10.06 -4.05
N THR A 219 8.40 -9.91 -4.33
CA THR A 219 9.11 -10.78 -5.25
C THR A 219 9.53 -12.07 -4.56
N PRO A 220 9.75 -13.17 -5.31
CA PRO A 220 10.52 -14.29 -4.78
C PRO A 220 11.95 -13.82 -4.43
N GLN A 221 12.71 -14.71 -3.80
CA GLN A 221 14.15 -14.51 -3.57
C GLN A 221 14.87 -14.26 -4.89
N ILE A 222 15.70 -13.22 -4.93
CA ILE A 222 16.35 -12.73 -6.15
C ILE A 222 17.86 -12.98 -6.09
N ALA A 223 18.38 -13.60 -7.15
CA ALA A 223 19.81 -13.79 -7.32
C ALA A 223 20.54 -12.44 -7.48
N PRO A 224 21.79 -12.28 -7.01
CA PRO A 224 22.50 -11.00 -7.03
C PRO A 224 22.58 -10.32 -8.41
N ASP A 225 22.71 -11.09 -9.48
CA ASP A 225 22.78 -10.63 -10.87
C ASP A 225 21.43 -10.13 -11.42
N GLN A 226 20.32 -10.48 -10.78
CA GLN A 226 18.96 -10.12 -11.19
C GLN A 226 18.41 -8.91 -10.43
N ARG A 227 19.04 -8.50 -9.33
CA ARG A 227 18.52 -7.48 -8.40
C ARG A 227 18.11 -6.18 -9.07
N THR A 228 19.01 -5.58 -9.86
CA THR A 228 18.74 -4.31 -10.55
C THR A 228 17.55 -4.43 -11.51
N VAL A 229 17.52 -5.49 -12.33
CA VAL A 229 16.46 -5.70 -13.31
C VAL A 229 15.13 -5.96 -12.60
N THR A 230 15.11 -6.79 -11.57
CA THR A 230 13.89 -7.06 -10.78
C THR A 230 13.36 -5.80 -10.11
N LYS A 231 14.24 -4.99 -9.50
CA LYS A 231 13.84 -3.73 -8.88
C LYS A 231 13.21 -2.77 -9.89
N SER A 232 13.90 -2.51 -11.00
CA SER A 232 13.39 -1.60 -12.04
C SER A 232 12.08 -2.07 -12.67
N LEU A 233 11.92 -3.39 -12.82
CA LEU A 233 10.67 -3.97 -13.30
C LEU A 233 9.53 -3.79 -12.29
N LEU A 234 9.80 -3.97 -10.99
CA LEU A 234 8.81 -3.76 -9.95
C LEU A 234 8.42 -2.28 -9.84
N GLU A 235 9.37 -1.36 -9.98
CA GLU A 235 9.12 0.09 -10.03
C GLU A 235 8.19 0.45 -11.20
N GLN A 236 8.42 -0.09 -12.40
CA GLN A 236 7.53 0.12 -13.56
C GLN A 236 6.13 -0.46 -13.33
N VAL A 237 6.02 -1.61 -12.67
CA VAL A 237 4.72 -2.21 -12.32
C VAL A 237 3.97 -1.31 -11.35
N VAL A 238 4.65 -0.77 -10.34
CA VAL A 238 4.08 0.16 -9.36
C VAL A 238 3.62 1.45 -10.03
N GLU A 239 4.43 2.03 -10.90
CA GLU A 239 4.07 3.23 -11.65
C GLU A 239 2.82 3.00 -12.52
N ALA A 240 2.80 1.91 -13.28
CA ALA A 240 1.66 1.55 -14.10
C ALA A 240 0.39 1.31 -13.26
N ALA A 241 0.54 0.65 -12.11
CA ALA A 241 -0.56 0.39 -11.18
C ALA A 241 -1.12 1.69 -10.58
N TRP A 242 -0.25 2.63 -10.24
CA TRP A 242 -0.62 3.92 -9.65
C TRP A 242 -1.38 4.81 -10.64
N GLN A 243 -0.87 4.88 -11.88
CA GLN A 243 -1.47 5.66 -12.96
C GLN A 243 -2.78 5.06 -13.47
N ASN A 244 -2.90 3.73 -13.52
CA ASN A 244 -4.05 3.03 -14.07
C ASN A 244 -4.59 1.97 -13.10
N PRO A 245 -5.16 2.36 -11.95
CA PRO A 245 -5.61 1.42 -10.93
C PRO A 245 -6.69 0.46 -11.44
N GLU A 246 -7.55 0.89 -12.37
CA GLU A 246 -8.60 0.05 -12.98
C GLU A 246 -8.03 -1.15 -13.75
N THR A 247 -6.81 -1.03 -14.28
CA THR A 247 -6.18 -2.08 -15.09
C THR A 247 -5.64 -3.23 -14.23
N GLN A 248 -5.42 -2.99 -12.94
CA GLN A 248 -5.00 -4.00 -11.98
C GLN A 248 -6.17 -4.29 -11.03
N GLY A 249 -7.16 -5.03 -11.53
CA GLY A 249 -8.20 -5.60 -10.68
C GLY A 249 -7.61 -6.34 -9.45
N PRO A 250 -8.41 -6.61 -8.41
CA PRO A 250 -8.00 -6.90 -7.03
C PRO A 250 -7.20 -8.20 -6.75
N ARG A 251 -6.38 -8.71 -7.70
CA ARG A 251 -5.91 -10.12 -7.68
C ARG A 251 -4.43 -10.34 -8.01
N VAL A 252 -3.57 -9.32 -8.04
CA VAL A 252 -2.12 -9.53 -8.19
C VAL A 252 -1.49 -9.60 -6.80
N ARG A 253 -0.97 -10.78 -6.44
CA ARG A 253 -0.44 -11.07 -5.08
C ARG A 253 1.01 -11.52 -5.07
N THR A 254 1.52 -12.01 -6.20
CA THR A 254 2.89 -12.50 -6.31
C THR A 254 3.34 -12.38 -7.76
N VAL A 255 4.49 -11.76 -7.99
CA VAL A 255 5.14 -11.74 -9.31
C VAL A 255 6.02 -12.99 -9.38
N LYS A 256 5.68 -13.95 -10.25
CA LYS A 256 6.51 -15.15 -10.47
C LYS A 256 7.42 -14.93 -11.68
N LEU A 257 8.72 -15.02 -11.48
CA LEU A 257 9.68 -15.10 -12.57
C LEU A 257 9.69 -16.53 -13.12
N GLU A 258 9.18 -16.74 -14.33
CA GLU A 258 9.35 -18.00 -15.05
C GLU A 258 10.28 -17.81 -16.24
N LYS A 259 11.30 -18.67 -16.32
CA LYS A 259 12.28 -18.66 -17.42
C LYS A 259 11.63 -19.28 -18.66
N ILE A 260 11.18 -18.45 -19.60
CA ILE A 260 10.58 -18.89 -20.86
C ILE A 260 11.62 -18.72 -21.98
N TYR A 261 12.24 -19.82 -22.45
CA TYR A 261 13.15 -19.93 -23.61
C TYR A 261 14.36 -18.97 -23.67
N ASP A 262 15.55 -19.36 -23.18
CA ASP A 262 16.88 -18.73 -23.38
C ASP A 262 16.98 -17.18 -23.39
N MET A 263 15.93 -16.51 -22.96
CA MET A 263 15.73 -15.09 -22.83
C MET A 263 14.99 -14.90 -21.52
N ASN A 264 15.46 -13.99 -20.68
CA ASN A 264 14.86 -13.70 -19.39
C ASN A 264 13.56 -12.91 -19.61
N PHE A 265 12.47 -13.60 -19.91
CA PHE A 265 11.14 -13.00 -19.84
C PHE A 265 10.64 -13.03 -18.40
N MET A 266 10.10 -11.90 -17.93
CA MET A 266 9.31 -11.85 -16.71
C MET A 266 7.83 -11.93 -17.07
N CYS A 267 7.15 -12.99 -16.65
CA CYS A 267 5.70 -13.09 -16.73
C CYS A 267 5.07 -12.64 -15.40
N LEU A 268 4.28 -11.56 -15.40
CA LEU A 268 3.38 -11.33 -14.28
C LEU A 268 2.28 -12.39 -14.32
N TRP A 269 2.28 -13.29 -13.33
CA TRP A 269 1.22 -14.26 -13.18
C TRP A 269 0.04 -13.65 -12.43
N TYR A 270 -1.10 -13.59 -13.10
CA TYR A 270 -2.41 -13.34 -12.49
C TYR A 270 -2.92 -14.67 -11.93
N VAL A 271 -3.11 -14.78 -10.61
CA VAL A 271 -3.85 -15.89 -10.01
C VAL A 271 -5.22 -15.36 -9.59
N GLY A 272 -6.20 -15.47 -10.49
CA GLY A 272 -7.60 -15.16 -10.18
C GLY A 272 -8.51 -16.35 -10.47
N GLU A 273 -9.59 -16.48 -9.69
CA GLU A 273 -10.65 -17.45 -9.96
C GLU A 273 -11.36 -17.16 -11.30
N PRO A 274 -11.81 -18.20 -12.02
CA PRO A 274 -12.69 -18.04 -13.18
C PRO A 274 -14.02 -17.41 -12.74
N SER A 275 -14.44 -16.31 -13.37
CA SER A 275 -15.75 -15.71 -13.11
C SER A 275 -16.86 -16.69 -13.46
N ARG A 276 -17.89 -16.78 -12.60
CA ARG A 276 -19.10 -17.59 -12.85
C ARG A 276 -19.91 -17.13 -14.07
N GLU A 277 -19.66 -15.93 -14.57
CA GLU A 277 -20.31 -15.40 -15.75
C GLU A 277 -19.38 -15.50 -16.96
N ARG A 278 -19.86 -16.25 -17.97
CA ARG A 278 -19.24 -16.62 -19.25
C ARG A 278 -18.36 -17.87 -19.19
N HIS A 279 -18.95 -18.98 -19.67
CA HIS A 279 -18.25 -20.14 -20.23
C HIS A 279 -17.40 -19.74 -21.45
N ARG A 280 -16.31 -19.02 -21.21
CA ARG A 280 -15.16 -18.95 -22.10
C ARG A 280 -13.94 -19.19 -21.21
N SER A 281 -13.08 -20.11 -21.64
CA SER A 281 -11.77 -20.41 -21.05
C SER A 281 -11.09 -19.14 -20.53
N PRO A 282 -10.28 -19.21 -19.44
CA PRO A 282 -9.58 -18.05 -18.91
C PRO A 282 -8.83 -17.35 -20.05
N TRP A 283 -9.30 -16.16 -20.45
CA TRP A 283 -8.62 -15.36 -21.43
C TRP A 283 -7.38 -14.78 -20.75
N ILE A 284 -6.24 -15.33 -21.16
CA ILE A 284 -4.90 -14.89 -20.83
C ILE A 284 -4.71 -13.53 -21.49
N ASN A 285 -4.81 -12.43 -20.74
CA ASN A 285 -4.27 -11.15 -21.19
C ASN A 285 -2.82 -11.05 -20.69
N CYS A 286 -1.92 -11.71 -21.41
CA CYS A 286 -0.49 -11.43 -21.32
C CYS A 286 -0.26 -10.06 -21.96
N ARG A 287 -0.12 -9.00 -21.16
CA ARG A 287 0.56 -7.81 -21.66
C ARG A 287 2.05 -8.10 -21.53
N PHE A 288 2.66 -8.54 -22.63
CA PHE A 288 4.12 -8.54 -22.75
C PHE A 288 4.54 -7.07 -22.65
N LEU A 289 5.18 -6.68 -21.56
CA LEU A 289 6.05 -5.50 -21.59
C LEU A 289 7.23 -5.91 -22.46
N ARG A 290 7.14 -5.62 -23.77
CA ARG A 290 8.27 -5.72 -24.67
C ARG A 290 9.26 -4.66 -24.18
N LEU A 291 10.31 -5.09 -23.48
CA LEU A 291 11.49 -4.25 -23.25
C LEU A 291 11.99 -3.87 -24.65
N GLY A 292 11.87 -2.60 -25.02
CA GLY A 292 12.31 -2.09 -26.31
C GLY A 292 13.80 -2.32 -26.46
N ALA A 293 14.17 -3.30 -27.28
CA ALA A 293 15.27 -3.13 -28.20
C ALA A 293 14.60 -2.74 -29.53
N ASP A 294 15.14 -1.72 -30.18
CA ASP A 294 14.70 -1.15 -31.47
C ASP A 294 13.76 0.07 -31.34
N ASP A 295 14.32 1.18 -30.84
CA ASP A 295 13.98 2.51 -31.38
C ASP A 295 14.66 2.62 -32.75
N GLU A 296 14.01 2.11 -33.80
CA GLU A 296 14.25 2.61 -35.16
C GLU A 296 13.44 3.89 -35.33
N LEU A 297 14.17 5.01 -35.35
CA LEU A 297 13.73 6.28 -35.90
C LEU A 297 13.30 6.07 -37.35
N ASP A 298 11.99 5.92 -37.58
CA ASP A 298 11.43 6.08 -38.93
C ASP A 298 11.39 7.58 -39.25
N MET A 299 12.45 8.01 -39.95
CA MET A 299 12.39 9.18 -40.81
C MET A 299 11.54 8.86 -42.04
N ASP A 300 10.84 9.89 -42.52
CA ASP A 300 10.22 10.01 -43.85
C ASP A 300 8.84 9.38 -44.05
N ALA A 301 7.82 10.24 -43.97
CA ALA A 301 6.80 10.37 -45.02
C ALA A 301 6.08 11.71 -44.92
N GLU A 302 6.59 12.73 -45.61
CA GLU A 302 5.77 13.83 -46.15
C GLU A 302 5.02 13.33 -47.40
N ALA A 303 3.71 13.56 -47.43
CA ALA A 303 2.93 14.03 -48.58
C ALA A 303 1.57 14.58 -48.11
#